data_AF-A0A1X7LK70-F1
#
_entry.id   AF-A0A1X7LK70-F1
#
_cell.length_a   1.000
_cell.length_b   1.000
_cell.length_c   1.000
_cell.angle_alpha   90.00
_cell.angle_beta   90.00
_cell.angle_gamma   90.00
#
_symmetry.space_group_name_H-M   'P 1'
#
loop_
_entity.id
_entity.type
_entity.pdbx_description
1 polymer ?
#
loop_
_entity_poly.entity_id
_entity_poly.type
_entity_poly.pdbx_seq_one_letter_code
_entity_poly.pdbx_strand_id
1 'polypeptide(L)'
;MTTPTRADRTKKKRRQQKRRLALWFWINGSLAAAVGIVIVLGFYLDAWHLPAASSIASDSFSGPGLTKEENASPLAPAANSNEEKGDTSNKAASTKAVTEESKGIPSEEATVSLTFVGDMMHAGKVADVVNRLGHDYPYRDAAERFKQDDLTIGNVETPITTRGTPAKNKSFVYKSAPQMAQALSEAGMDVVNLANNHILDQGEQGLLDTFQYLNQANIAYVGAGKNEERAYQPVIVTRNGIRIAVLGFSRVIPEVSWYAGKSKPGVAATYDAAKAVAAIKQAASKADLVIVVAHWGVEKVDKPVAYQRQLAKAYIDAGADLIIGGHPHVLQGFEQYKNKWIVYSLGNFVFTRATEPKSWETMMLQAECSSKGACELQMKPYYTELGRAVPLTGAKGQALIKRVEDISYHTRITDEGFIRPKP
;
A
#
# COMPACT_ATOMS: atom_id res chain seq x y z
N MET A 1 -27.08 -40.56 -44.18
CA MET A 1 -26.24 -40.45 -42.98
C MET A 1 -27.14 -40.48 -41.76
N THR A 2 -27.09 -41.54 -40.94
CA THR A 2 -27.95 -41.72 -39.77
C THR A 2 -27.39 -40.96 -38.56
N THR A 3 -28.21 -40.10 -37.96
CA THR A 3 -27.83 -39.32 -36.77
C THR A 3 -27.71 -40.22 -35.54
N PRO A 4 -26.62 -40.11 -34.75
CA PRO A 4 -26.39 -40.99 -33.61
C PRO A 4 -27.43 -40.76 -32.52
N THR A 5 -27.94 -41.87 -31.99
CA THR A 5 -29.01 -41.90 -30.99
C THR A 5 -28.56 -41.25 -29.67
N ARG A 6 -29.53 -40.86 -28.82
CA ARG A 6 -29.24 -40.28 -27.51
C ARG A 6 -28.34 -41.20 -26.67
N ALA A 7 -28.52 -42.53 -26.77
CA ALA A 7 -27.71 -43.54 -26.09
C ALA A 7 -26.25 -43.57 -26.58
N ASP A 8 -26.01 -43.41 -27.89
CA ASP A 8 -24.65 -43.36 -28.46
C ASP A 8 -23.87 -42.13 -27.98
N ARG A 9 -24.56 -40.99 -27.84
CA ARG A 9 -23.96 -39.76 -27.31
C ARG A 9 -23.55 -39.92 -25.84
N THR A 10 -24.35 -40.59 -25.02
CA THR A 10 -24.02 -40.85 -23.60
C THR A 10 -22.84 -41.83 -23.47
N LYS A 11 -22.79 -42.87 -24.30
CA LYS A 11 -21.69 -43.85 -24.31
C LYS A 11 -20.37 -43.21 -24.76
N LYS A 12 -20.41 -42.32 -25.76
CA LYS A 12 -19.24 -41.53 -26.20
C LYS A 12 -18.74 -40.57 -25.12
N LYS A 13 -19.64 -39.86 -24.43
CA LYS A 13 -19.28 -38.98 -23.29
C LYS A 13 -18.62 -39.76 -22.15
N ARG A 14 -19.18 -40.91 -21.73
CA ARG A 14 -18.57 -41.76 -20.70
C ARG A 14 -17.18 -42.27 -21.07
N ARG A 15 -16.97 -42.66 -22.34
CA ARG A 15 -15.63 -43.07 -22.83
C ARG A 15 -14.62 -41.91 -22.83
N GLN A 16 -15.03 -40.71 -23.23
CA GLN A 16 -14.16 -39.53 -23.16
C GLN A 16 -13.82 -39.14 -21.72
N GLN A 17 -14.77 -39.26 -20.80
CA GLN A 17 -14.57 -38.96 -19.38
C GLN A 17 -13.58 -39.95 -18.74
N LYS A 18 -13.71 -41.25 -19.03
CA LYS A 18 -12.74 -42.28 -18.58
C LYS A 18 -11.34 -42.04 -19.14
N ARG A 19 -11.21 -41.65 -20.41
CA ARG A 19 -9.90 -41.31 -21.01
C ARG A 19 -9.27 -40.08 -20.37
N ARG A 20 -10.06 -39.05 -20.06
CA ARG A 20 -9.59 -37.84 -19.35
C ARG A 20 -9.13 -38.16 -17.93
N LEU A 21 -9.89 -38.99 -17.20
CA LEU A 21 -9.51 -39.45 -15.86
C LEU A 21 -8.22 -40.28 -15.91
N ALA A 22 -8.09 -41.23 -16.84
CA ALA A 22 -6.88 -42.03 -17.00
C ALA A 22 -5.64 -41.17 -17.34
N LEU A 23 -5.80 -40.17 -18.22
CA LEU A 23 -4.73 -39.23 -18.56
C LEU A 23 -4.35 -38.36 -17.35
N TRP A 24 -5.34 -37.90 -16.58
CA TRP A 24 -5.10 -37.14 -15.34
C TRP A 24 -4.35 -37.97 -14.29
N PHE A 25 -4.70 -39.25 -14.11
CA PHE A 25 -3.96 -40.15 -13.22
C PHE A 25 -2.53 -40.38 -13.70
N TRP A 26 -2.31 -40.55 -15.01
CA TRP A 26 -0.97 -40.71 -15.57
C TRP A 26 -0.08 -39.47 -15.36
N ILE A 27 -0.61 -38.27 -15.65
CA ILE A 27 0.14 -37.01 -15.49
C ILE A 27 0.51 -36.77 -14.03
N ASN A 28 -0.45 -36.92 -13.10
CA ASN A 28 -0.18 -36.68 -11.68
C ASN A 28 0.69 -37.76 -11.05
N GLY A 29 0.53 -39.03 -11.45
CA GLY A 29 1.42 -40.12 -11.00
C GLY A 29 2.86 -39.92 -11.44
N SER A 30 3.07 -39.46 -12.69
CA SER A 30 4.41 -39.14 -13.22
C SER A 30 5.05 -37.97 -12.48
N LEU A 31 4.26 -36.94 -12.15
CA LEU A 31 4.73 -35.78 -11.41
C LEU A 31 5.13 -36.13 -9.97
N ALA A 32 4.34 -36.96 -9.29
CA ALA A 32 4.66 -37.44 -7.94
C ALA A 32 5.94 -38.29 -7.91
N ALA A 33 6.16 -39.14 -8.92
CA ALA A 33 7.40 -39.91 -9.06
C ALA A 33 8.62 -39.00 -9.29
N ALA A 34 8.50 -37.97 -10.11
CA ALA A 34 9.57 -37.01 -10.36
C ALA A 34 9.94 -36.21 -9.10
N VAL A 35 8.94 -35.77 -8.32
CA VAL A 35 9.17 -35.09 -7.03
C VAL A 35 9.85 -36.03 -6.03
N GLY A 36 9.44 -37.30 -5.96
CA GLY A 36 10.09 -38.30 -5.11
C GLY A 36 11.58 -38.49 -5.46
N ILE A 37 11.91 -38.51 -6.76
CA ILE A 37 13.31 -38.63 -7.23
C ILE A 37 14.14 -37.40 -6.82
N VAL A 38 13.59 -36.19 -6.96
CA VAL A 38 14.29 -34.95 -6.56
C VAL A 38 14.54 -34.90 -5.05
N ILE A 39 13.57 -35.35 -4.24
CA ILE A 39 13.71 -35.42 -2.79
C ILE A 39 14.80 -36.43 -2.39
N VAL A 40 14.79 -37.63 -2.98
CA VAL A 40 15.82 -38.65 -2.71
C VAL A 40 17.20 -38.16 -3.12
N LEU A 41 17.33 -37.49 -4.27
CA LEU A 41 18.58 -36.89 -4.72
C LEU A 41 19.05 -35.75 -3.80
N GLY A 42 18.14 -34.93 -3.26
CA GLY A 42 18.45 -33.90 -2.28
C GLY A 42 19.03 -34.47 -0.99
N PHE A 43 18.41 -35.53 -0.45
CA PHE A 43 18.95 -36.23 0.73
C PHE A 43 20.29 -36.91 0.46
N TYR A 44 20.51 -37.41 -0.76
CA TYR A 44 21.79 -38.01 -1.15
C TYR A 44 22.91 -36.97 -1.27
N LEU A 45 22.59 -35.74 -1.70
CA LEU A 45 23.57 -34.64 -1.82
C LEU A 45 23.89 -34.00 -0.46
N ASP A 46 22.92 -33.89 0.45
CA ASP A 46 23.16 -33.43 1.82
C ASP A 46 23.99 -34.43 2.65
N ALA A 47 23.85 -35.73 2.40
CA ALA A 47 24.65 -36.77 3.07
C ALA A 47 26.13 -36.76 2.69
N TRP A 48 26.53 -36.05 1.62
CA TRP A 48 27.91 -35.95 1.14
C TRP A 48 28.64 -34.67 1.60
N HIS A 49 27.95 -33.75 2.28
CA HIS A 49 28.55 -32.53 2.81
C HIS A 49 28.59 -32.54 4.35
N LEU A 50 29.58 -33.23 4.92
CA LEU A 50 29.97 -33.07 6.32
C LEU A 50 31.02 -31.95 6.47
N PRO A 51 30.79 -30.89 7.25
CA PRO A 51 31.87 -30.12 7.84
C PRO A 51 32.35 -30.76 9.15
N ALA A 52 33.66 -30.70 9.36
CA ALA A 52 34.35 -31.17 10.55
C ALA A 52 33.87 -30.45 11.84
N ALA A 53 33.81 -31.22 12.93
CA ALA A 53 33.45 -30.76 14.25
C ALA A 53 34.54 -29.91 14.92
N SER A 54 34.13 -28.89 15.68
CA SER A 54 34.90 -28.38 16.82
C SER A 54 33.96 -28.11 18.00
N SER A 55 34.27 -28.80 19.08
CA SER A 55 33.74 -28.70 20.44
C SER A 55 33.94 -27.32 21.08
N ILE A 56 33.10 -26.94 22.06
CA ILE A 56 33.47 -26.85 23.50
C ILE A 56 32.27 -26.37 24.35
N ALA A 57 32.02 -27.17 25.39
CA ALA A 57 31.54 -26.94 26.75
C ALA A 57 30.38 -25.97 27.09
N SER A 58 29.44 -26.60 27.80
CA SER A 58 28.52 -26.10 28.83
C SER A 58 29.21 -25.29 29.95
N ASP A 59 28.50 -24.31 30.50
CA ASP A 59 28.30 -24.26 31.96
C ASP A 59 27.06 -23.46 32.36
N SER A 60 26.42 -23.96 33.40
CA SER A 60 25.21 -23.50 34.05
C SER A 60 25.54 -22.99 35.45
N PHE A 61 25.03 -21.82 35.89
CA PHE A 61 24.66 -21.62 37.30
C PHE A 61 23.81 -20.35 37.55
N SER A 62 22.65 -20.58 38.17
CA SER A 62 21.95 -19.88 39.27
C SER A 62 22.16 -18.38 39.58
N GLY A 63 21.04 -17.67 39.82
CA GLY A 63 20.97 -16.36 40.52
C GLY A 63 21.36 -16.44 42.02
N PRO A 64 21.10 -15.41 42.87
CA PRO A 64 19.81 -14.70 43.00
C PRO A 64 19.92 -13.18 43.33
N GLY A 65 18.79 -12.51 43.56
CA GLY A 65 18.70 -11.44 44.57
C GLY A 65 18.03 -10.13 44.17
N LEU A 66 16.83 -9.92 44.71
CA LEU A 66 16.07 -8.66 44.76
C LEU A 66 16.70 -7.66 45.73
N THR A 67 16.68 -6.36 45.40
CA THR A 67 16.38 -5.28 46.35
C THR A 67 15.73 -4.08 45.65
N LYS A 68 14.77 -3.49 46.37
CA LYS A 68 14.04 -2.24 46.11
C LYS A 68 14.88 -1.02 46.51
N GLU A 69 14.62 0.12 45.86
CA GLU A 69 14.69 1.51 46.40
C GLU A 69 14.00 2.39 45.33
N GLU A 70 12.80 2.96 45.52
CA GLU A 70 12.40 4.12 46.34
C GLU A 70 13.22 5.41 46.10
N ASN A 71 12.62 6.39 45.40
CA ASN A 71 12.43 7.75 45.91
C ASN A 71 11.60 8.63 44.96
N ALA A 72 10.42 9.03 45.42
CA ALA A 72 9.60 10.10 44.86
C ALA A 72 8.81 10.81 45.97
N SER A 73 9.05 12.11 46.15
CA SER A 73 8.14 13.16 46.69
C SER A 73 8.93 14.38 47.20
N PRO A 74 8.31 15.56 47.46
CA PRO A 74 6.91 15.98 47.23
C PRO A 74 6.75 17.40 46.61
N LEU A 75 5.47 17.77 46.47
CA LEU A 75 4.81 18.98 45.96
C LEU A 75 4.88 20.27 46.84
N ALA A 76 4.74 21.42 46.13
CA ALA A 76 3.96 22.66 46.43
C ALA A 76 4.48 23.65 47.51
N PRO A 77 4.03 24.95 47.58
CA PRO A 77 2.84 25.55 46.94
C PRO A 77 2.92 26.98 46.33
N ALA A 78 1.79 27.34 45.72
CA ALA A 78 1.19 28.59 45.19
C ALA A 78 1.61 29.98 45.73
N ALA A 79 1.44 31.03 44.90
CA ALA A 79 0.32 32.00 44.97
C ALA A 79 0.52 33.30 44.13
N ASN A 80 -0.60 33.77 43.53
CA ASN A 80 -1.03 35.17 43.27
C ASN A 80 -0.22 36.07 42.30
N SER A 81 -0.77 37.02 41.53
CA SER A 81 -2.12 37.59 41.35
C SER A 81 -2.12 38.64 40.22
N ASN A 82 -3.30 38.85 39.59
CA ASN A 82 -3.89 40.10 39.04
C ASN A 82 -3.21 40.79 37.82
N GLU A 83 -3.93 40.94 36.69
CA GLU A 83 -4.76 42.12 36.26
C GLU A 83 -3.89 43.39 36.03
N GLU A 84 -4.04 44.22 35.00
CA GLU A 84 -5.18 44.61 34.17
C GLU A 84 -4.69 45.38 32.92
N LYS A 85 -5.66 45.74 32.08
CA LYS A 85 -5.59 46.42 30.77
C LYS A 85 -5.11 47.86 30.81
N GLY A 86 -4.59 48.33 29.67
CA GLY A 86 -4.43 49.75 29.33
C GLY A 86 -4.47 49.97 27.83
N ASP A 87 -5.66 50.26 27.31
CA ASP A 87 -5.92 50.83 25.98
C ASP A 87 -5.50 52.31 25.98
N THR A 88 -4.91 52.80 24.90
CA THR A 88 -5.32 54.07 24.27
C THR A 88 -4.55 54.36 22.99
N SER A 89 -5.35 54.60 21.97
CA SER A 89 -5.07 55.24 20.69
C SER A 89 -4.12 56.44 20.75
N ASN A 90 -3.26 56.57 19.74
CA ASN A 90 -3.07 57.89 19.14
C ASN A 90 -2.74 57.79 17.64
N LYS A 91 -3.47 58.58 16.85
CA LYS A 91 -3.43 58.67 15.40
C LYS A 91 -2.90 60.07 15.08
N ALA A 92 -1.72 60.16 14.49
CA ALA A 92 -1.24 61.39 13.86
C ALA A 92 -0.38 61.06 12.64
N ALA A 93 -0.65 61.77 11.56
CA ALA A 93 -0.11 61.57 10.23
C ALA A 93 1.24 62.27 10.02
N SER A 94 1.87 61.87 8.91
CA SER A 94 2.92 62.56 8.15
C SER A 94 4.36 62.29 8.57
N THR A 95 5.08 61.51 7.77
CA THR A 95 6.15 62.03 6.90
C THR A 95 6.65 60.94 5.95
N LYS A 96 6.88 61.32 4.69
CA LYS A 96 7.51 60.50 3.66
C LYS A 96 8.93 60.14 4.11
N ALA A 97 9.19 58.86 4.31
CA ALA A 97 10.53 58.29 4.29
C ALA A 97 10.63 57.36 3.09
N VAL A 98 11.60 57.65 2.23
CA VAL A 98 12.07 56.77 1.16
C VAL A 98 12.60 55.52 1.84
N THR A 99 11.98 54.37 1.59
CA THR A 99 12.58 53.07 1.90
C THR A 99 12.70 52.29 0.60
N GLU A 100 13.95 51.98 0.28
CA GLU A 100 14.38 51.04 -0.74
C GLU A 100 13.45 49.82 -0.75
N GLU A 101 13.01 49.43 -1.95
CA GLU A 101 12.43 48.11 -2.17
C GLU A 101 13.44 47.08 -1.68
N SER A 102 13.16 46.49 -0.51
CA SER A 102 13.82 45.27 -0.13
C SER A 102 13.49 44.26 -1.21
N LYS A 103 14.52 43.82 -1.93
CA LYS A 103 14.45 42.61 -2.74
C LYS A 103 13.94 41.53 -1.80
N GLY A 104 12.67 41.15 -1.99
CA GLY A 104 12.01 40.15 -1.19
C GLY A 104 12.92 38.94 -1.07
N ILE A 105 13.13 38.52 0.18
CA ILE A 105 13.68 37.21 0.51
C ILE A 105 12.90 36.21 -0.35
N PRO A 106 13.56 35.31 -1.13
CA PRO A 106 12.84 34.31 -1.90
C PRO A 106 11.88 33.58 -0.95
N SER A 107 10.58 33.64 -1.22
CA SER A 107 9.62 32.86 -0.44
C SER A 107 10.06 31.41 -0.53
N GLU A 108 10.24 30.74 0.60
CA GLU A 108 10.48 29.29 0.62
C GLU A 108 9.46 28.64 -0.31
N GLU A 109 9.94 27.78 -1.21
CA GLU A 109 9.10 27.14 -2.21
C GLU A 109 8.00 26.35 -1.47
N ALA A 110 6.73 26.62 -1.78
CA ALA A 110 5.62 25.95 -1.10
C ALA A 110 5.77 24.43 -1.21
N THR A 111 5.59 23.75 -0.07
CA THR A 111 5.60 22.29 0.04
C THR A 111 4.28 21.75 0.57
N VAL A 112 4.08 20.45 0.35
CA VAL A 112 3.00 19.65 0.91
C VAL A 112 3.57 18.39 1.53
N SER A 113 3.09 18.06 2.73
CA SER A 113 3.39 16.84 3.46
C SER A 113 2.38 15.75 3.11
N LEU A 114 2.86 14.57 2.73
CA LEU A 114 2.03 13.46 2.27
C LEU A 114 2.38 12.18 3.03
N THR A 115 1.37 11.42 3.43
CA THR A 115 1.57 10.05 3.94
C THR A 115 1.01 9.03 2.96
N PHE A 116 1.77 7.95 2.75
CA PHE A 116 1.34 6.77 1.98
C PHE A 116 1.42 5.51 2.82
N VAL A 117 0.41 4.65 2.66
CA VAL A 117 0.38 3.32 3.25
C VAL A 117 0.04 2.24 2.23
N GLY A 118 0.51 1.03 2.51
CA GLY A 118 0.31 -0.13 1.65
C GLY A 118 -1.11 -0.70 1.67
N ASP A 119 -1.20 -1.97 1.33
CA ASP A 119 -2.49 -2.66 1.13
C ASP A 119 -3.28 -2.74 2.44
N MET A 120 -4.55 -2.33 2.39
CA MET A 120 -5.50 -2.43 3.49
C MET A 120 -6.65 -3.37 3.12
N MET A 121 -6.70 -4.51 3.80
CA MET A 121 -7.73 -5.53 3.71
C MET A 121 -8.49 -5.61 5.04
N HIS A 122 -9.72 -5.09 5.09
CA HIS A 122 -10.57 -5.11 6.29
C HIS A 122 -11.54 -6.28 6.29
N ALA A 123 -11.09 -7.44 5.81
CA ALA A 123 -11.92 -8.63 5.62
C ALA A 123 -11.27 -9.87 6.25
N GLY A 124 -11.96 -11.01 6.18
CA GLY A 124 -11.49 -12.26 6.76
C GLY A 124 -11.20 -12.11 8.26
N LYS A 125 -10.01 -12.54 8.71
CA LYS A 125 -9.62 -12.46 10.13
C LYS A 125 -9.53 -11.02 10.65
N VAL A 126 -9.30 -10.03 9.79
CA VAL A 126 -9.31 -8.62 10.20
C VAL A 126 -10.73 -8.19 10.58
N ALA A 127 -11.75 -8.67 9.86
CA ALA A 127 -13.15 -8.40 10.20
C ALA A 127 -13.51 -8.91 11.61
N ASP A 128 -13.06 -10.11 11.96
CA ASP A 128 -13.27 -10.69 13.31
C ASP A 128 -12.64 -9.83 14.40
N VAL A 129 -11.45 -9.28 14.14
CA VAL A 129 -10.70 -8.46 15.09
C VAL A 129 -11.38 -7.11 15.28
N VAL A 130 -11.76 -6.42 14.21
CA VAL A 130 -12.42 -5.11 14.32
C VAL A 130 -13.82 -5.20 14.92
N ASN A 131 -14.56 -6.29 14.66
CA ASN A 131 -15.85 -6.55 15.31
C ASN A 131 -15.71 -6.71 16.83
N ARG A 132 -14.57 -7.20 17.30
CA ARG A 132 -14.30 -7.42 18.73
C ARG A 132 -13.67 -6.20 19.41
N LEU A 133 -12.74 -5.52 18.74
CA LEU A 133 -11.89 -4.49 19.34
C LEU A 133 -12.27 -3.04 18.95
N GLY A 134 -13.21 -2.88 18.01
CA GLY A 134 -13.59 -1.59 17.44
C GLY A 134 -13.05 -1.41 16.01
N HIS A 135 -13.79 -0.67 15.19
CA HIS A 135 -13.41 -0.40 13.79
C HIS A 135 -12.20 0.54 13.66
N ASP A 136 -11.87 1.28 14.72
CA ASP A 136 -10.70 2.15 14.83
C ASP A 136 -9.39 1.37 15.07
N TYR A 137 -9.48 0.11 15.54
CA TYR A 137 -8.34 -0.73 15.89
C TYR A 137 -7.19 -0.73 14.86
N PRO A 138 -7.43 -0.83 13.53
CA PRO A 138 -6.36 -0.87 12.54
C PRO A 138 -5.49 0.38 12.49
N TYR A 139 -5.97 1.50 13.02
CA TYR A 139 -5.39 2.82 12.83
C TYR A 139 -4.88 3.49 14.10
N ARG A 140 -5.03 2.84 15.27
CA ARG A 140 -4.67 3.45 16.56
C ARG A 140 -3.24 3.95 16.64
N ASP A 141 -2.31 3.27 15.98
CA ASP A 141 -0.88 3.60 15.96
C ASP A 141 -0.46 4.47 14.75
N ALA A 142 -1.41 4.87 13.90
CA ALA A 142 -1.15 5.58 12.64
C ALA A 142 -1.97 6.88 12.47
N ALA A 143 -3.16 6.95 13.10
CA ALA A 143 -4.14 8.02 12.89
C ALA A 143 -3.63 9.41 13.30
N GLU A 144 -2.77 9.48 14.32
CA GLU A 144 -2.15 10.76 14.69
C GLU A 144 -1.33 11.31 13.53
N ARG A 145 -0.51 10.46 12.89
CA ARG A 145 0.31 10.89 11.75
C ARG A 145 -0.53 11.22 10.53
N PHE A 146 -1.54 10.40 10.21
CA PHE A 146 -2.44 10.66 9.09
C PHE A 146 -3.10 12.04 9.16
N LYS A 147 -3.42 12.50 10.38
CA LYS A 147 -4.06 13.81 10.62
C LYS A 147 -3.09 14.98 10.66
N GLN A 148 -1.79 14.72 10.80
CA GLN A 148 -0.75 15.76 10.83
C GLN A 148 -0.34 16.19 9.42
N ASP A 149 -0.30 15.25 8.48
CA ASP A 149 0.11 15.51 7.10
C ASP A 149 -1.06 16.08 6.27
N ASP A 150 -0.75 16.83 5.21
CA ASP A 150 -1.76 17.54 4.40
C ASP A 150 -2.66 16.60 3.57
N LEU A 151 -2.15 15.40 3.25
CA LEU A 151 -2.87 14.38 2.48
C LEU A 151 -2.37 12.96 2.82
N THR A 152 -3.28 12.07 3.18
CA THR A 152 -3.02 10.64 3.39
C THR A 152 -3.62 9.80 2.27
N ILE A 153 -2.80 8.93 1.66
CA ILE A 153 -3.16 8.09 0.51
C ILE A 153 -2.90 6.61 0.83
N GLY A 154 -3.86 5.74 0.51
CA GLY A 154 -3.72 4.30 0.71
C GLY A 154 -4.36 3.44 -0.39
N ASN A 155 -4.30 2.12 -0.24
CA ASN A 155 -4.99 1.17 -1.11
C ASN A 155 -6.06 0.40 -0.31
N VAL A 156 -7.33 0.54 -0.67
CA VAL A 156 -8.42 -0.27 -0.11
C VAL A 156 -8.63 -1.46 -1.03
N GLU A 157 -8.21 -2.63 -0.57
CA GLU A 157 -8.13 -3.81 -1.41
C GLU A 157 -9.46 -4.56 -1.52
N THR A 158 -10.35 -4.41 -0.54
CA THR A 158 -11.59 -5.19 -0.46
C THR A 158 -12.84 -4.33 -0.61
N PRO A 159 -13.92 -4.84 -1.26
CA PRO A 159 -15.15 -4.09 -1.43
C PRO A 159 -15.81 -3.83 -0.07
N ILE A 160 -16.24 -2.60 0.13
CA ILE A 160 -17.02 -2.16 1.28
C ILE A 160 -18.50 -2.32 0.93
N THR A 161 -19.15 -3.37 1.43
CA THR A 161 -20.55 -3.68 1.11
C THR A 161 -21.13 -4.69 2.09
N THR A 162 -22.46 -4.69 2.24
CA THR A 162 -23.20 -5.77 2.90
C THR A 162 -23.77 -6.80 1.92
N ARG A 163 -23.78 -6.47 0.61
CA ARG A 163 -24.46 -7.21 -0.46
C ARG A 163 -23.45 -7.61 -1.56
N GLY A 164 -23.97 -7.87 -2.76
CA GLY A 164 -23.19 -8.23 -3.94
C GLY A 164 -23.23 -9.72 -4.28
N THR A 165 -22.63 -10.06 -5.42
CA THR A 165 -22.52 -11.44 -5.89
C THR A 165 -21.05 -11.86 -5.81
N PRO A 166 -20.70 -12.87 -4.99
CA PRO A 166 -19.34 -13.36 -4.88
C PRO A 166 -18.75 -13.73 -6.25
N ALA A 167 -17.53 -13.27 -6.51
CA ALA A 167 -16.77 -13.63 -7.69
C ALA A 167 -16.61 -15.16 -7.78
N LYS A 168 -16.90 -15.71 -8.97
CA LYS A 168 -16.71 -17.13 -9.26
C LYS A 168 -15.24 -17.33 -9.68
N ASN A 169 -14.65 -18.47 -9.34
CA ASN A 169 -13.25 -18.84 -9.69
C ASN A 169 -12.13 -18.08 -8.96
N LYS A 170 -12.38 -17.56 -7.75
CA LYS A 170 -11.33 -17.08 -6.85
C LYS A 170 -11.19 -17.97 -5.62
N SER A 171 -9.96 -18.19 -5.19
CA SER A 171 -9.65 -18.90 -3.93
C SER A 171 -10.10 -18.11 -2.70
N PHE A 172 -10.06 -16.78 -2.79
CA PHE A 172 -10.47 -15.87 -1.74
C PHE A 172 -11.39 -14.81 -2.32
N VAL A 173 -12.52 -14.61 -1.65
CA VAL A 173 -13.52 -13.62 -2.01
C VAL A 173 -13.86 -12.84 -0.75
N TYR A 174 -13.50 -11.57 -0.74
CA TYR A 174 -13.58 -10.71 0.44
C TYR A 174 -14.77 -9.77 0.41
N LYS A 175 -15.12 -9.29 1.60
CA LYS A 175 -16.15 -8.28 1.85
C LYS A 175 -15.83 -7.57 3.15
N SER A 176 -15.78 -6.25 3.11
CA SER A 176 -15.53 -5.40 4.26
C SER A 176 -16.82 -4.72 4.72
N ALA A 177 -16.93 -4.51 6.03
CA ALA A 177 -18.10 -3.87 6.63
C ALA A 177 -18.16 -2.37 6.27
N PRO A 178 -19.36 -1.79 6.03
CA PRO A 178 -19.54 -0.35 5.76
C PRO A 178 -18.84 0.59 6.73
N GLN A 179 -18.79 0.22 8.00
CA GLN A 179 -18.16 0.97 9.09
C GLN A 179 -16.66 1.23 8.84
N MET A 180 -16.01 0.43 7.99
CA MET A 180 -14.60 0.64 7.64
C MET A 180 -14.37 1.91 6.84
N ALA A 181 -15.34 2.37 6.03
CA ALA A 181 -15.23 3.66 5.36
C ALA A 181 -15.18 4.81 6.38
N GLN A 182 -16.03 4.75 7.41
CA GLN A 182 -16.02 5.72 8.50
C GLN A 182 -14.73 5.65 9.32
N ALA A 183 -14.25 4.45 9.64
CA ALA A 183 -13.00 4.27 10.38
C ALA A 183 -11.78 4.83 9.63
N LEU A 184 -11.72 4.66 8.30
CA LEU A 184 -10.69 5.28 7.46
C LEU A 184 -10.75 6.82 7.55
N SER A 185 -11.96 7.39 7.46
CA SER A 185 -12.16 8.84 7.53
C SER A 185 -11.75 9.40 8.88
N GLU A 186 -12.19 8.77 9.97
CA GLU A 186 -11.83 9.13 11.34
C GLU A 186 -10.34 8.96 11.63
N ALA A 187 -9.66 8.05 10.92
CA ALA A 187 -8.21 7.90 10.99
C ALA A 187 -7.46 9.02 10.24
N GLY A 188 -8.11 9.77 9.33
CA GLY A 188 -7.47 10.82 8.52
C GLY A 188 -7.08 10.38 7.11
N MET A 189 -7.72 9.34 6.55
CA MET A 189 -7.49 8.94 5.15
C MET A 189 -8.23 9.89 4.19
N ASP A 190 -7.52 10.45 3.21
CA ASP A 190 -8.12 11.37 2.23
C ASP A 190 -8.44 10.69 0.90
N VAL A 191 -7.51 9.86 0.38
CA VAL A 191 -7.63 9.26 -0.96
C VAL A 191 -7.28 7.78 -0.91
N VAL A 192 -8.10 6.95 -1.56
CA VAL A 192 -7.82 5.52 -1.70
C VAL A 192 -7.76 5.07 -3.16
N ASN A 193 -6.76 4.24 -3.46
CA ASN A 193 -6.78 3.45 -4.69
C ASN A 193 -7.73 2.26 -4.54
N LEU A 194 -8.53 2.05 -5.58
CA LEU A 194 -9.44 0.91 -5.72
C LEU A 194 -9.08 0.02 -6.92
N ALA A 195 -8.12 0.42 -7.77
CA ALA A 195 -7.63 -0.47 -8.81
C ALA A 195 -6.79 -1.59 -8.18
N ASN A 196 -7.41 -2.75 -7.95
CA ASN A 196 -6.74 -3.94 -7.44
C ASN A 196 -7.51 -5.21 -7.81
N ASN A 197 -6.96 -6.37 -7.46
CA ASN A 197 -7.49 -7.68 -7.80
C ASN A 197 -8.68 -8.13 -6.95
N HIS A 198 -9.05 -7.41 -5.89
CA HIS A 198 -10.07 -7.82 -4.92
C HIS A 198 -11.29 -6.90 -4.85
N ILE A 199 -11.22 -5.68 -5.41
CA ILE A 199 -12.31 -4.70 -5.31
C ILE A 199 -13.66 -5.17 -5.90
N LEU A 200 -13.66 -6.07 -6.89
CA LEU A 200 -14.87 -6.65 -7.48
C LEU A 200 -15.19 -8.05 -6.94
N ASP A 201 -14.64 -8.43 -5.78
CA ASP A 201 -14.95 -9.71 -5.15
C ASP A 201 -16.45 -9.92 -4.89
N GLN A 202 -17.21 -8.84 -4.72
CA GLN A 202 -18.67 -8.86 -4.58
C GLN A 202 -19.40 -8.36 -5.84
N GLY A 203 -18.72 -8.40 -6.98
CA GLY A 203 -19.20 -7.95 -8.28
C GLY A 203 -19.40 -6.44 -8.37
N GLU A 204 -20.04 -5.99 -9.46
CA GLU A 204 -20.28 -4.57 -9.72
C GLU A 204 -21.10 -3.89 -8.62
N GLN A 205 -22.03 -4.62 -7.99
CA GLN A 205 -22.82 -4.07 -6.89
C GLN A 205 -21.97 -3.79 -5.65
N GLY A 206 -21.02 -4.67 -5.31
CA GLY A 206 -20.08 -4.40 -4.22
C GLY A 206 -19.16 -3.22 -4.51
N LEU A 207 -18.72 -3.07 -5.76
CA LEU A 207 -17.93 -1.92 -6.21
C LEU A 207 -18.73 -0.60 -6.10
N LEU A 208 -19.98 -0.60 -6.55
CA LEU A 208 -20.85 0.58 -6.49
C LEU A 208 -21.20 0.97 -5.05
N ASP A 209 -21.48 0.00 -4.19
CA ASP A 209 -21.67 0.21 -2.75
C ASP A 209 -20.39 0.81 -2.13
N THR A 210 -19.20 0.33 -2.54
CA THR A 210 -17.92 0.87 -2.06
C THR A 210 -17.78 2.35 -2.38
N PHE A 211 -18.10 2.76 -3.62
CA PHE A 211 -18.09 4.18 -4.00
C PHE A 211 -19.05 5.01 -3.14
N GLN A 212 -20.24 4.46 -2.85
CA GLN A 212 -21.23 5.13 -2.01
C GLN A 212 -20.70 5.34 -0.59
N TYR A 213 -20.15 4.31 0.05
CA TYR A 213 -19.66 4.42 1.43
C TYR A 213 -18.44 5.33 1.55
N LEU A 214 -17.51 5.30 0.58
CA LEU A 214 -16.37 6.23 0.55
C LEU A 214 -16.83 7.68 0.39
N ASN A 215 -17.78 7.94 -0.52
CA ASN A 215 -18.35 9.28 -0.69
C ASN A 215 -19.06 9.77 0.59
N GLN A 216 -19.82 8.90 1.26
CA GLN A 216 -20.48 9.24 2.54
C GLN A 216 -19.48 9.56 3.65
N ALA A 217 -18.30 8.92 3.63
CA ALA A 217 -17.21 9.15 4.55
C ALA A 217 -16.28 10.30 4.13
N ASN A 218 -16.59 11.02 3.05
CA ASN A 218 -15.76 12.08 2.45
C ASN A 218 -14.34 11.63 2.03
N ILE A 219 -14.19 10.37 1.64
CA ILE A 219 -12.93 9.81 1.12
C ILE A 219 -12.99 9.80 -0.41
N ALA A 220 -12.02 10.44 -1.05
CA ALA A 220 -11.89 10.40 -2.50
C ALA A 220 -11.29 9.07 -2.96
N TYR A 221 -11.59 8.64 -4.19
CA TYR A 221 -11.05 7.39 -4.72
C TYR A 221 -10.63 7.47 -6.18
N VAL A 222 -9.67 6.63 -6.54
CA VAL A 222 -9.06 6.52 -7.88
C VAL A 222 -8.98 5.07 -8.33
N GLY A 223 -8.77 4.85 -9.62
CA GLY A 223 -8.51 3.51 -10.19
C GLY A 223 -9.74 2.63 -10.39
N ALA A 224 -10.93 3.10 -10.01
CA ALA A 224 -12.19 2.46 -10.37
C ALA A 224 -13.27 3.50 -10.62
N GLY A 225 -14.28 3.13 -11.40
CA GLY A 225 -15.34 4.05 -11.77
C GLY A 225 -16.59 3.35 -12.25
N LYS A 226 -17.68 4.12 -12.37
CA LYS A 226 -18.94 3.66 -12.99
C LYS A 226 -18.81 3.41 -14.50
N ASN A 227 -17.74 3.92 -15.10
CA ASN A 227 -17.35 3.73 -16.48
C ASN A 227 -15.83 3.94 -16.62
N GLU A 228 -15.32 3.69 -17.83
CA GLU A 228 -13.90 3.83 -18.17
C GLU A 228 -13.37 5.26 -17.91
N GLU A 229 -14.09 6.29 -18.37
CA GLU A 229 -13.66 7.68 -18.19
C GLU A 229 -13.41 8.00 -16.71
N ARG A 230 -14.36 7.65 -15.82
CA ARG A 230 -14.22 7.88 -14.38
C ARG A 230 -13.11 7.03 -13.77
N ALA A 231 -12.92 5.79 -14.23
CA ALA A 231 -11.90 4.89 -13.67
C ALA A 231 -10.47 5.41 -13.89
N TYR A 232 -10.20 6.02 -15.06
CA TYR A 232 -8.90 6.62 -15.38
C TYR A 232 -8.79 8.10 -14.99
N GLN A 233 -9.86 8.72 -14.48
CA GLN A 233 -9.85 10.13 -14.06
C GLN A 233 -9.05 10.33 -12.77
N PRO A 234 -8.17 11.35 -12.69
CA PRO A 234 -7.50 11.71 -11.46
C PRO A 234 -8.49 12.28 -10.43
N VAL A 235 -8.18 12.10 -9.15
CA VAL A 235 -8.64 13.02 -8.10
C VAL A 235 -7.64 14.16 -8.04
N ILE A 236 -8.13 15.42 -8.09
CA ILE A 236 -7.27 16.60 -7.93
C ILE A 236 -7.70 17.33 -6.66
N VAL A 237 -6.78 17.47 -5.72
CA VAL A 237 -6.95 18.23 -4.47
C VAL A 237 -5.96 19.38 -4.42
N THR A 238 -6.28 20.46 -3.71
CA THR A 238 -5.34 21.56 -3.48
C THR A 238 -4.99 21.62 -2.00
N ARG A 239 -3.69 21.64 -1.69
CA ARG A 239 -3.12 21.79 -0.34
C ARG A 239 -1.95 22.75 -0.43
N ASN A 240 -1.85 23.72 0.48
CA ASN A 240 -0.79 24.72 0.50
C ASN A 240 -0.53 25.41 -0.85
N GLY A 241 -1.60 25.62 -1.64
CA GLY A 241 -1.53 26.21 -2.99
C GLY A 241 -1.06 25.28 -4.10
N ILE A 242 -0.74 24.01 -3.81
CA ILE A 242 -0.28 22.99 -4.77
C ILE A 242 -1.47 22.13 -5.20
N ARG A 243 -1.72 22.01 -6.51
CA ARG A 243 -2.69 21.06 -7.07
C ARG A 243 -2.06 19.69 -7.22
N ILE A 244 -2.61 18.71 -6.53
CA ILE A 244 -2.10 17.36 -6.44
C ILE A 244 -3.07 16.44 -7.16
N ALA A 245 -2.63 15.82 -8.27
CA ALA A 245 -3.39 14.79 -8.97
C ALA A 245 -2.97 13.42 -8.49
N VAL A 246 -3.93 12.59 -8.08
CA VAL A 246 -3.72 11.18 -7.74
C VAL A 246 -4.42 10.32 -8.79
N LEU A 247 -3.71 9.33 -9.34
CA LEU A 247 -4.24 8.32 -10.25
C LEU A 247 -4.00 6.92 -9.69
N GLY A 248 -4.89 5.98 -10.02
CA GLY A 248 -4.83 4.59 -9.59
C GLY A 248 -4.89 3.63 -10.76
N PHE A 249 -4.02 2.62 -10.81
CA PHE A 249 -4.02 1.60 -11.86
C PHE A 249 -3.72 0.21 -11.32
N SER A 250 -4.20 -0.82 -12.02
CA SER A 250 -3.87 -2.21 -11.69
C SER A 250 -3.38 -3.00 -12.89
N ARG A 251 -2.32 -3.80 -12.65
CA ARG A 251 -1.89 -4.89 -13.55
C ARG A 251 -2.10 -6.26 -12.92
N VAL A 252 -3.05 -6.35 -11.98
CA VAL A 252 -3.44 -7.58 -11.30
C VAL A 252 -4.96 -7.59 -11.25
N ILE A 253 -5.57 -8.14 -12.29
CA ILE A 253 -7.02 -8.19 -12.44
C ILE A 253 -7.39 -9.62 -12.84
N PRO A 254 -8.23 -10.32 -12.05
CA PRO A 254 -8.55 -11.73 -12.28
C PRO A 254 -9.15 -12.02 -13.65
N GLU A 255 -10.02 -11.15 -14.16
CA GLU A 255 -10.73 -11.34 -15.43
C GLU A 255 -10.85 -10.02 -16.18
N VAL A 256 -10.77 -10.05 -17.53
CA VAL A 256 -10.96 -8.87 -18.39
C VAL A 256 -12.36 -8.24 -18.20
N SER A 257 -13.34 -9.04 -17.78
CA SER A 257 -14.70 -8.60 -17.44
C SER A 257 -14.72 -7.55 -16.33
N TRP A 258 -13.65 -7.42 -15.53
CA TRP A 258 -13.55 -6.45 -14.43
C TRP A 258 -13.05 -5.07 -14.88
N TYR A 259 -12.56 -4.94 -16.10
CA TYR A 259 -12.10 -3.65 -16.62
C TYR A 259 -13.28 -2.71 -16.75
N ALA A 260 -13.12 -1.44 -16.35
CA ALA A 260 -14.14 -0.43 -16.60
C ALA A 260 -14.39 -0.31 -18.11
N GLY A 261 -15.67 -0.21 -18.50
CA GLY A 261 -16.08 -0.02 -19.90
C GLY A 261 -16.86 1.27 -20.08
N LYS A 262 -17.24 1.61 -21.33
CA LYS A 262 -17.98 2.85 -21.64
C LYS A 262 -19.22 3.10 -20.77
N SER A 263 -19.95 2.04 -20.44
CA SER A 263 -21.16 2.09 -19.59
C SER A 263 -21.18 0.94 -18.59
N LYS A 264 -20.00 0.51 -18.14
CA LYS A 264 -19.83 -0.63 -17.24
C LYS A 264 -18.86 -0.26 -16.12
N PRO A 265 -19.25 -0.42 -14.85
CA PRO A 265 -18.35 -0.24 -13.73
C PRO A 265 -17.14 -1.16 -13.81
N GLY A 266 -16.02 -0.74 -13.24
CA GLY A 266 -14.84 -1.58 -13.17
C GLY A 266 -13.59 -0.81 -12.79
N VAL A 267 -12.44 -1.45 -13.00
CA VAL A 267 -11.11 -0.94 -12.65
C VAL A 267 -10.35 -0.40 -13.86
N ALA A 268 -9.47 0.56 -13.59
CA ALA A 268 -8.49 1.07 -14.55
C ALA A 268 -7.31 0.09 -14.67
N ALA A 269 -7.31 -0.67 -15.76
CA ALA A 269 -6.26 -1.64 -16.06
C ALA A 269 -5.04 -0.98 -16.70
N THR A 270 -3.85 -1.56 -16.48
CA THR A 270 -2.61 -1.13 -17.13
C THR A 270 -1.73 -2.28 -17.63
N TYR A 271 -2.36 -3.36 -18.07
CA TYR A 271 -1.66 -4.41 -18.83
C TYR A 271 -1.12 -3.86 -20.15
N ASP A 272 -1.90 -3.00 -20.79
CA ASP A 272 -1.47 -2.04 -21.82
C ASP A 272 -1.39 -0.66 -21.16
N ALA A 273 -0.24 0.00 -21.29
CA ALA A 273 0.03 1.28 -20.65
C ALA A 273 -0.65 2.48 -21.32
N ALA A 274 -1.17 2.34 -22.55
CA ALA A 274 -1.59 3.48 -23.38
C ALA A 274 -2.61 4.39 -22.68
N LYS A 275 -3.66 3.80 -22.07
CA LYS A 275 -4.70 4.56 -21.36
C LYS A 275 -4.17 5.21 -20.08
N ALA A 276 -3.36 4.49 -19.31
CA ALA A 276 -2.74 5.03 -18.10
C ALA A 276 -1.81 6.20 -18.43
N VAL A 277 -0.94 6.04 -19.43
CA VAL A 277 -0.03 7.08 -19.93
C VAL A 277 -0.80 8.31 -20.42
N ALA A 278 -1.89 8.12 -21.17
CA ALA A 278 -2.72 9.24 -21.63
C ALA A 278 -3.38 9.99 -20.44
N ALA A 279 -3.89 9.26 -19.45
CA ALA A 279 -4.48 9.84 -18.25
C ALA A 279 -3.46 10.64 -17.43
N ILE A 280 -2.24 10.11 -17.26
CA ILE A 280 -1.14 10.80 -16.56
C ILE A 280 -0.76 12.08 -17.30
N LYS A 281 -0.59 12.05 -18.63
CA LYS A 281 -0.32 13.25 -19.43
C LYS A 281 -1.40 14.31 -19.26
N GLN A 282 -2.67 13.89 -19.25
CA GLN A 282 -3.77 14.81 -19.02
C GLN A 282 -3.75 15.40 -17.61
N ALA A 283 -3.44 14.60 -16.59
CA ALA A 283 -3.32 15.06 -15.21
C ALA A 283 -2.17 16.06 -15.04
N ALA A 284 -1.01 15.80 -15.65
CA ALA A 284 0.16 16.68 -15.63
C ALA A 284 -0.11 18.06 -16.26
N SER A 285 -1.06 18.17 -17.19
CA SER A 285 -1.49 19.48 -17.72
C SER A 285 -2.37 20.30 -16.77
N LYS A 286 -2.85 19.70 -15.67
CA LYS A 286 -3.87 20.26 -14.77
C LYS A 286 -3.44 20.33 -13.30
N ALA A 287 -2.29 19.76 -12.95
CA ALA A 287 -1.78 19.66 -11.59
C ALA A 287 -0.29 19.99 -11.54
N ASP A 288 0.16 20.40 -10.36
CA ASP A 288 1.54 20.80 -10.10
C ASP A 288 2.36 19.60 -9.56
N LEU A 289 1.67 18.62 -8.95
CA LEU A 289 2.22 17.34 -8.50
C LEU A 289 1.33 16.19 -8.98
N VAL A 290 1.90 15.19 -9.65
CA VAL A 290 1.18 14.00 -10.14
C VAL A 290 1.69 12.73 -9.46
N ILE A 291 0.79 12.07 -8.74
CA ILE A 291 1.06 10.84 -7.99
C ILE A 291 0.31 9.68 -8.64
N VAL A 292 1.02 8.56 -8.86
CA VAL A 292 0.43 7.33 -9.38
C VAL A 292 0.53 6.22 -8.34
N VAL A 293 -0.63 5.68 -7.94
CA VAL A 293 -0.73 4.47 -7.11
C VAL A 293 -0.96 3.26 -8.02
N ALA A 294 -0.09 2.27 -7.96
CA ALA A 294 -0.11 1.13 -8.86
C ALA A 294 -0.13 -0.22 -8.12
N HIS A 295 -1.16 -1.02 -8.38
CA HIS A 295 -1.30 -2.36 -7.81
C HIS A 295 -0.78 -3.40 -8.82
N TRP A 296 0.43 -3.93 -8.58
CA TRP A 296 1.22 -4.67 -9.58
C TRP A 296 2.27 -5.63 -9.00
N GLY A 297 2.95 -6.39 -9.85
CA GLY A 297 4.03 -7.28 -9.41
C GLY A 297 3.54 -8.69 -9.18
N VAL A 298 4.30 -9.44 -8.39
CA VAL A 298 4.05 -10.86 -8.13
C VAL A 298 4.03 -11.05 -6.63
N GLU A 299 2.98 -11.70 -6.12
CA GLU A 299 2.84 -12.00 -4.69
C GLU A 299 4.12 -12.61 -4.11
N LYS A 300 4.56 -12.05 -2.99
CA LYS A 300 5.70 -12.49 -2.16
C LYS A 300 7.07 -12.35 -2.81
N VAL A 301 7.17 -11.75 -3.98
CA VAL A 301 8.45 -11.42 -4.62
C VAL A 301 8.87 -10.03 -4.16
N ASP A 302 9.99 -9.94 -3.44
CA ASP A 302 10.49 -8.69 -2.82
C ASP A 302 11.41 -7.86 -3.74
N LYS A 303 11.54 -8.26 -5.01
CA LYS A 303 12.16 -7.45 -6.07
C LYS A 303 11.17 -7.21 -7.21
N PRO A 304 11.09 -6.00 -7.75
CA PRO A 304 10.18 -5.72 -8.85
C PRO A 304 10.57 -6.51 -10.09
N VAL A 305 9.58 -7.08 -10.76
CA VAL A 305 9.78 -7.73 -12.07
C VAL A 305 9.88 -6.67 -13.18
N ALA A 306 10.44 -7.06 -14.34
CA ALA A 306 10.81 -6.13 -15.41
C ALA A 306 9.67 -5.18 -15.83
N TYR A 307 8.43 -5.68 -15.94
CA TYR A 307 7.30 -4.86 -16.36
C TYR A 307 6.94 -3.78 -15.34
N GLN A 308 7.16 -3.99 -14.03
CA GLN A 308 6.90 -2.97 -13.01
C GLN A 308 7.81 -1.76 -13.26
N ARG A 309 9.11 -2.02 -13.48
CA ARG A 309 10.10 -0.99 -13.78
C ARG A 309 9.81 -0.27 -15.10
N GLN A 310 9.42 -1.02 -16.13
CA GLN A 310 9.06 -0.44 -17.45
C GLN A 310 7.83 0.48 -17.36
N LEU A 311 6.77 0.05 -16.68
CA LEU A 311 5.57 0.87 -16.48
C LEU A 311 5.87 2.10 -15.63
N ALA A 312 6.62 1.94 -14.54
CA ALA A 312 6.96 3.06 -13.68
C ALA A 312 7.74 4.15 -14.44
N LYS A 313 8.71 3.76 -15.27
CA LYS A 313 9.44 4.71 -16.12
C LYS A 313 8.53 5.36 -17.17
N ALA A 314 7.65 4.60 -17.80
CA ALA A 314 6.67 5.13 -18.75
C ALA A 314 5.70 6.14 -18.09
N TYR A 315 5.34 5.95 -16.82
CA TYR A 315 4.51 6.89 -16.07
C TYR A 315 5.26 8.17 -15.74
N ILE A 316 6.51 8.10 -15.31
CA ILE A 316 7.36 9.29 -15.11
C ILE A 316 7.55 10.04 -16.43
N ASP A 317 7.80 9.32 -17.53
CA ASP A 317 7.90 9.91 -18.87
C ASP A 317 6.60 10.57 -19.34
N ALA A 318 5.46 10.14 -18.79
CA ALA A 318 4.15 10.72 -19.05
C ALA A 318 3.84 11.95 -18.18
N GLY A 319 4.66 12.24 -17.16
CA GLY A 319 4.49 13.37 -16.25
C GLY A 319 4.13 13.00 -14.81
N ALA A 320 4.28 11.75 -14.40
CA ALA A 320 4.19 11.40 -12.98
C ALA A 320 5.44 11.86 -12.21
N ASP A 321 5.25 12.39 -11.00
CA ASP A 321 6.30 12.88 -10.12
C ASP A 321 6.68 11.88 -9.02
N LEU A 322 5.71 11.07 -8.60
CA LEU A 322 5.88 10.04 -7.58
C LEU A 322 5.03 8.81 -7.90
N ILE A 323 5.63 7.64 -7.75
CA ILE A 323 4.98 6.36 -7.99
C ILE A 323 4.98 5.53 -6.71
N ILE A 324 3.81 5.06 -6.30
CA ILE A 324 3.58 4.26 -5.10
C ILE A 324 2.98 2.92 -5.49
N GLY A 325 3.71 1.84 -5.22
CA GLY A 325 3.29 0.49 -5.54
C GLY A 325 2.68 -0.28 -4.36
N GLY A 326 1.88 -1.28 -4.66
CA GLY A 326 1.34 -2.31 -3.76
C GLY A 326 1.05 -3.60 -4.52
N HIS A 327 0.42 -4.60 -3.88
CA HIS A 327 0.10 -5.98 -4.34
C HIS A 327 1.05 -7.11 -3.93
N PRO A 328 2.40 -7.01 -4.01
CA PRO A 328 3.26 -8.14 -3.69
C PRO A 328 3.08 -8.66 -2.25
N HIS A 329 2.37 -7.92 -1.39
CA HIS A 329 2.18 -8.21 0.03
C HIS A 329 3.50 -8.30 0.81
N VAL A 330 4.58 -7.77 0.24
CA VAL A 330 5.91 -7.62 0.84
C VAL A 330 6.48 -6.28 0.38
N LEU A 331 7.38 -5.70 1.16
CA LEU A 331 8.08 -4.48 0.74
C LEU A 331 8.99 -4.78 -0.45
N GLN A 332 8.98 -3.89 -1.43
CA GLN A 332 9.96 -3.84 -2.51
C GLN A 332 10.75 -2.54 -2.42
N GLY A 333 11.97 -2.53 -2.97
CA GLY A 333 12.87 -1.39 -2.87
C GLY A 333 12.43 -0.15 -3.65
N PHE A 334 13.28 0.86 -3.61
CA PHE A 334 13.12 2.15 -4.27
C PHE A 334 13.98 2.24 -5.54
N GLU A 335 13.60 3.10 -6.48
CA GLU A 335 14.44 3.50 -7.62
C GLU A 335 14.19 4.97 -7.93
N GLN A 336 15.25 5.73 -8.25
CA GLN A 336 15.11 7.06 -8.82
C GLN A 336 15.25 7.00 -10.34
N TYR A 337 14.34 7.66 -11.06
CA TYR A 337 14.40 7.81 -12.52
C TYR A 337 14.04 9.25 -12.90
N LYS A 338 14.93 9.94 -13.63
CA LYS A 338 14.77 11.36 -13.99
C LYS A 338 14.45 12.26 -12.77
N ASN A 339 15.15 12.03 -11.66
CA ASN A 339 14.97 12.72 -10.38
C ASN A 339 13.58 12.55 -9.73
N LYS A 340 12.77 11.58 -10.20
CA LYS A 340 11.47 11.21 -9.62
C LYS A 340 11.58 9.84 -8.94
N TRP A 341 10.83 9.66 -7.86
CA TRP A 341 10.91 8.44 -7.05
C TRP A 341 9.90 7.40 -7.47
N ILE A 342 10.36 6.15 -7.50
CA ILE A 342 9.55 4.96 -7.68
C ILE A 342 9.65 4.12 -6.40
N VAL A 343 8.51 3.91 -5.75
CA VAL A 343 8.35 3.01 -4.62
C VAL A 343 7.61 1.77 -5.12
N TYR A 344 8.28 0.62 -5.21
CA TYR A 344 7.70 -0.53 -5.93
C TYR A 344 6.63 -1.29 -5.14
N SER A 345 6.71 -1.30 -3.81
CA SER A 345 5.67 -1.87 -2.93
C SER A 345 5.85 -1.39 -1.49
N LEU A 346 4.77 -0.87 -0.89
CA LEU A 346 4.70 -0.52 0.54
C LEU A 346 4.33 -1.69 1.46
N GLY A 347 4.05 -2.88 0.91
CA GLY A 347 3.64 -4.05 1.69
C GLY A 347 2.21 -3.93 2.24
N ASN A 348 1.94 -4.65 3.33
CA ASN A 348 0.61 -4.77 3.93
C ASN A 348 0.45 -3.79 5.09
N PHE A 349 -0.45 -2.81 5.04
CA PHE A 349 -0.66 -1.92 6.19
C PHE A 349 -1.74 -2.45 7.14
N VAL A 350 -2.86 -2.93 6.61
CA VAL A 350 -3.91 -3.61 7.39
C VAL A 350 -4.17 -4.95 6.74
N PHE A 351 -3.79 -6.05 7.40
CA PHE A 351 -3.87 -7.35 6.74
C PHE A 351 -3.98 -8.51 7.72
N THR A 352 -4.36 -9.67 7.20
CA THR A 352 -4.31 -10.92 7.96
C THR A 352 -2.85 -11.34 8.18
N ARG A 353 -2.57 -12.03 9.28
CA ARG A 353 -1.26 -12.65 9.47
C ARG A 353 -1.11 -13.82 8.49
N ALA A 354 -0.27 -13.64 7.46
CA ALA A 354 0.06 -14.72 6.52
C ALA A 354 1.18 -15.62 7.09
N THR A 355 1.42 -16.77 6.45
CA THR A 355 2.49 -17.69 6.85
C THR A 355 3.88 -17.21 6.45
N GLU A 356 3.98 -16.27 5.50
CA GLU A 356 5.22 -15.71 4.97
C GLU A 356 5.70 -14.55 5.86
N PRO A 357 6.81 -14.68 6.62
CA PRO A 357 7.25 -13.64 7.55
C PRO A 357 7.53 -12.29 6.90
N LYS A 358 8.04 -12.27 5.65
CA LYS A 358 8.29 -11.00 4.92
C LYS A 358 7.02 -10.18 4.69
N SER A 359 5.85 -10.82 4.72
CA SER A 359 4.57 -10.13 4.53
C SER A 359 4.08 -9.36 5.76
N TRP A 360 4.76 -9.54 6.89
CA TRP A 360 4.49 -8.81 8.12
C TRP A 360 5.30 -7.51 8.19
N GLU A 361 6.28 -7.32 7.31
CA GLU A 361 7.01 -6.07 7.23
C GLU A 361 6.23 -5.09 6.36
N THR A 362 6.13 -3.85 6.83
CA THR A 362 5.45 -2.77 6.10
C THR A 362 6.14 -1.44 6.39
N MET A 363 5.68 -0.37 5.75
CA MET A 363 6.13 0.96 6.08
C MET A 363 4.99 1.96 5.94
N MET A 364 5.12 3.05 6.69
CA MET A 364 4.46 4.30 6.37
C MET A 364 5.50 5.16 5.65
N LEU A 365 5.19 5.59 4.43
CA LEU A 365 6.08 6.44 3.66
C LEU A 365 5.61 7.88 3.79
N GLN A 366 6.48 8.75 4.27
CA GLN A 366 6.23 10.19 4.27
C GLN A 366 6.94 10.84 3.09
N ALA A 367 6.32 11.85 2.50
CA ALA A 367 6.89 12.64 1.43
C ALA A 367 6.65 14.13 1.66
N GLU A 368 7.72 14.92 1.58
CA GLU A 368 7.63 16.38 1.45
C GLU A 368 7.84 16.73 -0.01
N CYS A 369 6.80 17.22 -0.68
CA CYS A 369 6.82 17.51 -2.11
C CYS A 369 6.64 18.99 -2.40
N SER A 370 7.39 19.53 -3.35
CA SER A 370 7.26 20.92 -3.81
C SER A 370 6.29 21.06 -4.98
N SER A 371 5.88 22.30 -5.26
CA SER A 371 5.08 22.65 -6.44
C SER A 371 5.73 22.33 -7.81
N LYS A 372 7.02 21.96 -7.84
CA LYS A 372 7.74 21.52 -9.04
C LYS A 372 7.84 20.00 -9.16
N GLY A 373 7.12 19.28 -8.29
CA GLY A 373 7.09 17.82 -8.25
C GLY A 373 8.37 17.17 -7.72
N ALA A 374 9.25 17.92 -7.05
CA ALA A 374 10.39 17.33 -6.34
C ALA A 374 9.89 16.81 -4.98
N CYS A 375 10.23 15.56 -4.62
CA CYS A 375 9.81 14.96 -3.36
C CYS A 375 11.01 14.42 -2.58
N GLU A 376 11.12 14.79 -1.32
CA GLU A 376 11.97 14.13 -0.33
C GLU A 376 11.15 13.06 0.38
N LEU A 377 11.66 11.83 0.44
CA LEU A 377 10.95 10.70 1.03
C LEU A 377 11.60 10.25 2.33
N GLN A 378 10.76 9.85 3.29
CA GLN A 378 11.18 9.22 4.53
C GLN A 378 10.40 7.93 4.77
N MET A 379 11.12 6.81 4.86
CA MET A 379 10.58 5.52 5.26
C MET A 379 10.44 5.47 6.78
N LYS A 380 9.21 5.28 7.28
CA LYS A 380 8.97 4.89 8.67
C LYS A 380 8.71 3.39 8.72
N PRO A 381 9.59 2.60 9.38
CA PRO A 381 9.44 1.15 9.44
C PRO A 381 8.28 0.75 10.35
N TYR A 382 7.42 -0.14 9.87
CA TYR A 382 6.28 -0.68 10.61
C TYR A 382 6.26 -2.21 10.50
N TYR A 383 5.49 -2.82 11.38
CA TYR A 383 5.22 -4.25 11.37
C TYR A 383 3.72 -4.50 11.46
N THR A 384 3.21 -5.33 10.57
CA THR A 384 1.80 -5.67 10.45
C THR A 384 1.46 -6.80 11.40
N GLU A 385 0.89 -6.45 12.54
CA GLU A 385 0.15 -7.38 13.37
C GLU A 385 -1.18 -7.74 12.68
N LEU A 386 -1.95 -8.66 13.30
CA LEU A 386 -3.24 -9.05 12.76
C LEU A 386 -4.20 -7.84 12.71
N GLY A 387 -4.37 -7.26 11.53
CA GLY A 387 -5.27 -6.14 11.27
C GLY A 387 -4.75 -4.77 11.72
N ARG A 388 -3.47 -4.61 12.08
CA ARG A 388 -2.93 -3.32 12.56
C ARG A 388 -1.43 -3.20 12.28
N ALA A 389 -1.00 -2.07 11.73
CA ALA A 389 0.41 -1.73 11.61
C ALA A 389 0.93 -1.08 12.89
N VAL A 390 2.03 -1.57 13.43
CA VAL A 390 2.68 -1.07 14.65
C VAL A 390 4.07 -0.53 14.29
N PRO A 391 4.47 0.67 14.76
CA PRO A 391 5.80 1.22 14.50
C PRO A 391 6.91 0.27 14.96
N LEU A 392 7.94 0.10 14.13
CA LEU A 392 9.18 -0.58 14.52
C LEU A 392 10.24 0.46 14.92
N THR A 393 10.82 0.29 16.10
CA THR A 393 11.86 1.18 16.63
C THR A 393 13.14 0.41 16.97
N GLY A 394 14.22 1.15 17.26
CA GLY A 394 15.51 0.58 17.64
C GLY A 394 16.08 -0.38 16.60
N ALA A 395 16.74 -1.44 17.06
CA ALA A 395 17.46 -2.39 16.20
C ALA A 395 16.56 -3.07 15.14
N LYS A 396 15.29 -3.34 15.44
CA LYS A 396 14.36 -3.95 14.48
C LYS A 396 13.99 -3.00 13.36
N GLY A 397 13.75 -1.72 13.68
CA GLY A 397 13.49 -0.68 12.68
C GLY A 397 14.69 -0.48 11.76
N GLN A 398 15.90 -0.41 12.33
CA GLN A 398 17.14 -0.27 11.57
C GLN A 398 17.43 -1.47 10.66
N ALA A 399 17.18 -2.69 11.15
CA ALA A 399 17.30 -3.89 10.33
C ALA A 399 16.35 -3.88 9.12
N LEU A 400 15.12 -3.39 9.30
CA LEU A 400 14.16 -3.26 8.21
C LEU A 400 14.59 -2.19 7.20
N ILE A 401 15.02 -1.02 7.66
CA ILE A 401 15.57 0.05 6.79
C ILE A 401 16.71 -0.50 5.94
N LYS A 402 17.70 -1.16 6.57
CA LYS A 402 18.83 -1.75 5.86
C LYS A 402 18.37 -2.80 4.83
N ARG A 403 17.43 -3.67 5.20
CA ARG A 403 16.91 -4.69 4.28
C ARG A 403 16.27 -4.05 3.04
N VAL A 404 15.50 -2.97 3.21
CA VAL A 404 14.87 -2.26 2.09
C VAL A 404 15.91 -1.52 1.24
N GLU A 405 16.96 -0.94 1.84
CA GLU A 405 18.10 -0.40 1.09
C GLU A 405 18.76 -1.49 0.23
N ASP A 406 19.04 -2.67 0.80
CA ASP A 406 19.74 -3.77 0.11
C ASP A 406 18.97 -4.30 -1.13
N ILE A 407 17.65 -4.11 -1.20
CA ILE A 407 16.82 -4.48 -2.35
C ILE A 407 16.44 -3.29 -3.26
N SER A 408 16.92 -2.08 -2.94
CA SER A 408 16.68 -0.87 -3.72
C SER A 408 17.72 -0.69 -4.82
N TYR A 409 17.37 0.09 -5.85
CA TYR A 409 18.21 0.36 -7.01
C TYR A 409 18.85 1.74 -6.88
N HIS A 410 20.19 1.80 -6.81
CA HIS A 410 20.96 3.05 -6.71
C HIS A 410 20.37 4.01 -5.65
N THR A 411 20.01 3.46 -4.50
CA THR A 411 19.37 4.21 -3.42
C THR A 411 20.10 3.91 -2.11
N ARG A 412 20.21 4.93 -1.27
CA ARG A 412 20.63 4.84 0.13
C ARG A 412 19.46 5.29 1.00
N ILE A 413 19.27 4.66 2.15
CA ILE A 413 18.32 5.08 3.17
C ILE A 413 19.13 5.41 4.44
N THR A 414 18.99 6.62 4.97
CA THR A 414 19.69 7.00 6.21
C THR A 414 19.11 6.24 7.41
N ASP A 415 19.81 6.27 8.54
CA ASP A 415 19.34 5.63 9.79
C ASP A 415 18.02 6.26 10.27
N GLU A 416 17.76 7.53 9.93
CA GLU A 416 16.50 8.23 10.18
C GLU A 416 15.41 7.90 9.14
N GLY A 417 15.72 7.07 8.14
CA GLY A 417 14.78 6.62 7.10
C GLY A 417 14.73 7.51 5.86
N PHE A 418 15.55 8.56 5.73
CA PHE A 418 15.52 9.43 4.55
C PHE A 418 16.09 8.73 3.32
N ILE A 419 15.35 8.79 2.21
CA ILE A 419 15.69 8.10 0.97
C ILE A 419 16.50 9.05 0.07
N ARG A 420 17.69 8.63 -0.33
CA ARG A 420 18.66 9.42 -1.10
C ARG A 420 19.15 8.64 -2.32
N PRO A 421 19.40 9.30 -3.46
CA PRO A 421 20.08 8.63 -4.57
C PRO A 421 21.48 8.21 -4.13
N LYS A 422 21.89 7.01 -4.54
CA LYS A 422 23.28 6.55 -4.40
C LYS A 422 24.02 6.94 -5.68
N PRO A 423 25.12 7.70 -5.57
CA PRO A 423 25.89 8.17 -6.72
C PRO A 423 26.49 7.03 -7.55
#